data_AF-A0A0F9ERV9-F1
#
_entry.id   AF-A0A0F9ERV9-F1
#
_cell.length_a   1.000
_cell.length_b   1.000
_cell.length_c   1.000
_cell.angle_alpha   90.00
_cell.angle_beta   90.00
_cell.angle_gamma   90.00
#
_symmetry.space_group_name_H-M   'P 1'
#
loop_
_entity.id
_entity.type
_entity.pdbx_description
1 polymer ?
#
loop_
_entity_poly.entity_id
_entity_poly.type
_entity_poly.pdbx_seq_one_letter_code
_entity_poly.pdbx_strand_id
1 'polypeptide(L)'
;MDRISGLDNAVHLLNLSELTHLPASEPERLGNQFNHETVTPLTTLVHLLSAHPEVTAFIELKRSGIHIEGIEQAYNIVTETITKGSKSVANQCVLISFSDEFIRHAWEQGYPRLGLVLKQWNDLEESFIAEIQPEFIFCDTAKVPDGVTLDHIESTVVIY
;
A
#
# COMPACT_ATOMS: atom_id res chain seq x y z
N MET A 1 9.64 -3.57 14.19
CA MET A 1 8.49 -4.43 14.59
C MET A 1 7.93 -4.05 15.94
N ASP A 2 8.76 -3.45 16.80
CA ASP A 2 8.46 -3.06 18.18
C ASP A 2 7.04 -2.54 18.45
N ARG A 3 6.58 -1.50 17.74
CA ARG A 3 5.22 -0.95 17.93
C ARG A 3 4.08 -1.97 17.73
N ILE A 4 4.22 -2.91 16.79
CA ILE A 4 3.15 -3.82 16.38
C ILE A 4 3.26 -5.17 17.12
N SER A 5 4.48 -5.64 17.33
CA SER A 5 4.76 -6.97 17.90
C SER A 5 5.30 -6.92 19.34
N GLY A 6 5.70 -5.77 19.85
CA GLY A 6 6.47 -5.64 21.10
C GLY A 6 7.88 -6.25 21.04
N LEU A 7 8.41 -6.49 19.82
CA LEU A 7 9.72 -7.11 19.61
C LEU A 7 10.62 -6.17 18.80
N ASP A 8 11.82 -5.93 19.33
CA ASP A 8 12.85 -5.17 18.64
C ASP A 8 13.54 -6.03 17.57
N ASN A 9 12.87 -6.14 16.42
CA ASN A 9 13.37 -6.84 15.23
C ASN A 9 13.05 -6.04 13.97
N ALA A 10 13.91 -6.18 12.96
CA ALA A 10 13.69 -5.66 11.61
C ALA A 10 13.08 -6.75 10.72
N VAL A 11 11.96 -6.42 10.06
CA VAL A 11 11.18 -7.38 9.24
C VAL A 11 12.04 -8.10 8.20
N HIS A 12 12.94 -7.37 7.55
CA HIS A 12 13.76 -7.86 6.45
C HIS A 12 14.89 -8.82 6.86
N LEU A 13 15.16 -8.96 8.17
CA LEU A 13 16.15 -9.91 8.68
C LEU A 13 15.56 -11.29 8.96
N LEU A 14 14.25 -11.45 8.79
CA LEU A 14 13.51 -12.67 9.09
C LEU A 14 12.84 -13.19 7.81
N ASN A 15 12.81 -14.51 7.65
CA ASN A 15 12.08 -15.13 6.55
C ASN A 15 10.58 -15.20 6.87
N LEU A 16 9.77 -15.49 5.84
CA LEU A 16 8.32 -15.53 6.01
C LEU A 16 7.85 -16.54 7.08
N SER A 17 8.49 -17.72 7.15
CA SER A 17 8.12 -18.72 8.15
C SER A 17 8.41 -18.26 9.57
N GLU A 18 9.40 -17.39 9.79
CA GLU A 18 9.66 -16.78 11.09
C GLU A 18 8.65 -15.68 11.38
N LEU A 19 8.39 -14.81 10.40
CA LEU A 19 7.47 -13.69 10.52
C LEU A 19 6.05 -14.12 10.89
N THR A 20 5.52 -15.20 10.29
CA THR A 20 4.14 -15.66 10.55
C THR A 20 3.91 -16.17 11.98
N HIS A 21 4.98 -16.36 12.77
CA HIS A 21 4.89 -16.71 14.18
C HIS A 21 5.07 -15.50 15.10
N LEU A 22 5.43 -14.32 14.56
CA LEU A 22 5.57 -13.11 15.36
C LEU A 22 4.22 -12.46 15.62
N PRO A 23 3.98 -11.97 16.86
CA PRO A 23 2.73 -11.30 17.21
C PRO A 23 2.53 -10.02 16.39
N ALA A 24 1.27 -9.72 16.07
CA ALA A 24 0.86 -8.50 15.40
C ALA A 24 -0.43 -7.93 16.00
N SER A 25 -0.48 -7.88 17.34
CA SER A 25 -1.71 -7.64 18.10
C SER A 25 -1.88 -6.21 18.64
N GLU A 26 -0.85 -5.36 18.54
CA GLU A 26 -0.83 -3.99 19.11
C GLU A 26 -1.39 -3.90 20.56
N PRO A 27 -0.85 -4.67 21.53
CA PRO A 27 -1.48 -4.84 22.84
C PRO A 27 -1.59 -3.54 23.65
N GLU A 28 -0.71 -2.57 23.44
CA GLU A 28 -0.80 -1.25 24.08
C GLU A 28 -2.05 -0.47 23.66
N ARG A 29 -2.51 -0.65 22.42
CA ARG A 29 -3.66 0.06 21.85
C ARG A 29 -4.96 -0.76 21.94
N LEU A 30 -4.88 -2.08 21.75
CA LEU A 30 -6.03 -2.97 21.60
C LEU A 30 -6.23 -3.95 22.77
N GLY A 31 -5.36 -3.91 23.78
CA GLY A 31 -5.38 -4.83 24.90
C GLY A 31 -5.15 -6.29 24.46
N ASN A 32 -5.73 -7.24 25.20
CA ASN A 32 -5.45 -8.66 25.00
C ASN A 32 -6.40 -9.37 24.01
N GLN A 33 -7.34 -8.66 23.39
CA GLN A 33 -8.36 -9.25 22.52
C GLN A 33 -7.76 -9.96 21.29
N PHE A 34 -6.65 -9.44 20.77
CA PHE A 34 -6.04 -9.89 19.52
C PHE A 34 -4.70 -10.62 19.73
N ASN A 35 -4.43 -11.13 20.93
CA ASN A 35 -3.13 -11.75 21.26
C ASN A 35 -2.76 -12.98 20.41
N HIS A 36 -3.70 -13.53 19.66
CA HIS A 36 -3.47 -14.65 18.74
C HIS A 36 -3.11 -14.21 17.31
N GLU A 37 -3.23 -12.91 17.01
CA GLU A 37 -2.92 -12.38 15.68
C GLU A 37 -1.41 -12.31 15.46
N THR A 38 -1.00 -12.76 14.28
CA THR A 38 0.40 -12.76 13.84
C THR A 38 0.58 -12.03 12.52
N VAL A 39 1.83 -11.81 12.12
CA VAL A 39 2.13 -11.19 10.83
C VAL A 39 1.49 -12.00 9.71
N THR A 40 0.56 -11.35 9.01
CA THR A 40 -0.22 -11.98 7.96
C THR A 40 0.45 -11.79 6.60
N PRO A 41 0.71 -12.85 5.81
CA PRO A 41 1.26 -12.72 4.48
C PRO A 41 0.26 -12.11 3.50
N LEU A 42 0.78 -11.45 2.46
CA LEU A 42 -0.03 -10.90 1.37
C LEU A 42 -0.90 -11.97 0.67
N THR A 43 -0.46 -13.23 0.63
CA THR A 43 -1.25 -14.35 0.08
C THR A 43 -2.55 -14.60 0.86
N THR A 44 -2.58 -14.36 2.18
CA THR A 44 -3.81 -14.45 2.98
C THR A 44 -4.79 -13.34 2.59
N LEU A 45 -4.30 -12.12 2.33
CA LEU A 45 -5.14 -11.05 1.80
C LEU A 45 -5.72 -11.41 0.43
N VAL A 46 -4.93 -12.03 -0.46
CA VAL A 46 -5.44 -12.51 -1.76
C VAL A 46 -6.60 -13.49 -1.58
N HIS A 47 -6.52 -14.40 -0.62
CA HIS A 47 -7.62 -15.31 -0.30
C HIS A 47 -8.87 -14.58 0.21
N LEU A 48 -8.70 -13.56 1.05
CA LEU A 48 -9.79 -12.72 1.53
C LEU A 48 -10.46 -11.98 0.37
N LEU A 49 -9.68 -11.29 -0.47
CA LEU A 49 -10.19 -10.53 -1.61
C LEU A 49 -10.91 -11.42 -2.63
N SER A 50 -10.39 -12.63 -2.86
CA SER A 50 -11.05 -13.62 -3.72
C SER A 50 -12.43 -14.04 -3.21
N ALA A 51 -12.63 -14.03 -1.89
CA ALA A 51 -13.91 -14.37 -1.27
C ALA A 51 -14.88 -13.18 -1.20
N HIS A 52 -14.37 -11.96 -1.38
CA HIS A 52 -15.12 -10.70 -1.27
C HIS A 52 -14.82 -9.79 -2.48
N PRO A 53 -15.38 -10.08 -3.66
CA PRO A 53 -15.09 -9.35 -4.91
C PRO A 53 -15.43 -7.86 -4.87
N GLU A 54 -16.30 -7.44 -3.95
CA GLU A 54 -16.71 -6.05 -3.74
C GLU A 54 -15.65 -5.21 -3.02
N VAL A 55 -14.68 -5.83 -2.36
CA VAL A 55 -13.65 -5.14 -1.58
C VAL A 55 -12.55 -4.63 -2.50
N THR A 56 -12.23 -3.34 -2.38
CA THR A 56 -11.00 -2.75 -2.93
C THR A 56 -9.95 -2.66 -1.83
N ALA A 57 -8.73 -3.12 -2.11
CA ALA A 57 -7.58 -3.00 -1.24
C ALA A 57 -6.59 -1.97 -1.78
N PHE A 58 -6.10 -1.11 -0.88
CA PHE A 58 -4.98 -0.22 -1.16
C PHE A 58 -3.70 -0.87 -0.63
N ILE A 59 -2.82 -1.28 -1.54
CA ILE A 59 -1.56 -1.95 -1.20
C ILE A 59 -0.47 -0.89 -1.17
N GLU A 60 -0.09 -0.47 0.04
CA GLU A 60 0.98 0.53 0.21
C GLU A 60 2.36 -0.11 0.22
N LEU A 61 3.21 0.28 -0.72
CA LEU A 61 4.62 -0.08 -0.72
C LEU A 61 5.43 0.94 0.07
N LYS A 62 5.98 0.48 1.19
CA LYS A 62 6.79 1.32 2.07
C LYS A 62 8.19 1.51 1.50
N ARG A 63 8.69 2.76 1.55
CA ARG A 63 10.03 3.14 1.08
C ARG A 63 11.15 2.26 1.62
N SER A 64 11.05 1.80 2.87
CA SER A 64 12.04 0.88 3.45
C SER A 64 12.11 -0.46 2.73
N GLY A 65 10.97 -1.05 2.37
CA GLY A 65 10.94 -2.30 1.60
C GLY A 65 11.48 -2.11 0.19
N ILE A 66 11.10 -1.02 -0.47
CA ILE A 66 11.61 -0.64 -1.80
C ILE A 66 13.13 -0.45 -1.76
N HIS A 67 13.68 0.18 -0.72
CA HIS A 67 15.11 0.39 -0.58
C HIS A 67 15.90 -0.92 -0.41
N ILE A 68 15.32 -1.91 0.27
CA ILE A 68 15.95 -3.21 0.52
C ILE A 68 15.94 -4.08 -0.74
N GLU A 69 14.78 -4.21 -1.37
CA GLU A 69 14.60 -5.15 -2.50
C GLU A 69 14.98 -4.52 -3.85
N GLY A 70 14.87 -3.20 -3.97
CA GLY A 70 14.86 -2.49 -5.25
C GLY A 70 13.45 -2.39 -5.84
N ILE A 71 13.22 -1.35 -6.66
CA ILE A 71 11.90 -1.02 -7.21
C ILE A 71 11.31 -2.16 -8.04
N GLU A 72 12.08 -2.67 -9.00
CA GLU A 72 11.63 -3.74 -9.91
C GLU A 72 11.28 -5.02 -9.15
N GLN A 73 12.16 -5.45 -8.24
CA GLN A 73 11.95 -6.65 -7.45
C GLN A 73 10.75 -6.52 -6.51
N ALA A 74 10.58 -5.37 -5.86
CA ALA A 74 9.43 -5.09 -5.01
C ALA A 74 8.12 -5.11 -5.82
N TYR A 75 8.11 -4.51 -7.01
CA TYR A 75 6.98 -4.54 -7.92
C TYR A 75 6.63 -5.98 -8.33
N ASN A 76 7.62 -6.76 -8.78
CA ASN A 76 7.41 -8.14 -9.22
C ASN A 76 6.87 -9.01 -8.08
N ILE A 77 7.43 -8.95 -6.87
CA ILE A 77 6.96 -9.76 -5.72
C ILE A 77 5.47 -9.51 -5.44
N VAL A 78 5.08 -8.23 -5.40
CA VAL A 78 3.73 -7.83 -5.02
C VAL A 78 2.75 -8.18 -6.14
N THR A 79 3.08 -7.83 -7.38
CA THR A 79 2.20 -8.07 -8.53
C THR A 79 2.06 -9.54 -8.84
N GLU A 80 3.14 -10.34 -8.80
CA GLU A 80 3.05 -11.80 -8.92
C GLU A 80 2.13 -12.37 -7.84
N THR A 81 2.24 -11.90 -6.58
CA THR A 81 1.39 -12.42 -5.49
C THR A 81 -0.10 -12.18 -5.74
N ILE A 82 -0.48 -11.00 -6.23
CA ILE A 82 -1.89 -10.63 -6.42
C ILE A 82 -2.46 -11.01 -7.80
N THR A 83 -1.62 -11.37 -8.76
CA THR A 83 -2.05 -11.79 -10.12
C THR A 83 -2.01 -13.30 -10.34
N LYS A 84 -1.38 -14.07 -9.44
CA LYS A 84 -1.10 -15.49 -9.66
C LYS A 84 -2.34 -16.38 -9.63
N GLY A 85 -2.45 -17.21 -10.66
CA GLY A 85 -3.43 -18.29 -10.76
C GLY A 85 -4.85 -17.83 -11.11
N SER A 86 -5.83 -18.72 -10.95
CA SER A 86 -7.24 -18.46 -11.26
C SER A 86 -7.94 -17.49 -10.28
N LYS A 87 -7.22 -17.04 -9.25
CA LYS A 87 -7.69 -16.13 -8.19
C LYS A 87 -6.98 -14.78 -8.24
N SER A 88 -6.69 -14.29 -9.46
CA SER A 88 -6.14 -12.94 -9.61
C SER A 88 -7.10 -11.93 -8.98
N VAL A 89 -6.56 -11.10 -8.09
CA VAL A 89 -7.28 -10.02 -7.40
C VAL A 89 -6.71 -8.66 -7.80
N ALA A 90 -5.92 -8.58 -8.87
CA ALA A 90 -5.29 -7.34 -9.31
C ALA A 90 -6.29 -6.21 -9.57
N ASN A 91 -7.48 -6.53 -10.11
CA ASN A 91 -8.54 -5.54 -10.31
C ASN A 91 -9.14 -5.00 -9.01
N GLN A 92 -8.94 -5.68 -7.88
CA GLN A 92 -9.34 -5.22 -6.55
C GLN A 92 -8.21 -4.43 -5.85
N CYS A 93 -6.99 -4.46 -6.37
CA CYS A 93 -5.82 -3.91 -5.70
C CYS A 93 -5.34 -2.62 -6.38
N VAL A 94 -5.38 -1.51 -5.64
CA VAL A 94 -4.78 -0.23 -6.02
C VAL A 94 -3.38 -0.16 -5.40
N LEU A 95 -2.32 0.00 -6.19
CA LEU A 95 -0.98 0.20 -5.63
C LEU A 95 -0.79 1.67 -5.25
N ILE A 96 -0.29 1.90 -4.03
CA ILE A 96 0.02 3.24 -3.52
C ILE A 96 1.42 3.26 -2.89
N SER A 97 2.08 4.42 -2.89
CA SER A 97 3.37 4.60 -2.22
C SER A 97 3.69 6.09 -2.05
N PHE A 98 4.56 6.40 -1.08
CA PHE A 98 5.27 7.68 -0.99
C PHE A 98 6.50 7.77 -1.93
N SER A 99 6.80 6.71 -2.69
CA SER A 99 7.86 6.68 -3.70
C SER A 99 7.25 6.88 -5.09
N ASP A 100 7.45 8.08 -5.65
CA ASP A 100 7.00 8.41 -7.00
C ASP A 100 7.70 7.51 -8.04
N GLU A 101 8.97 7.15 -7.79
CA GLU A 101 9.73 6.22 -8.64
C GLU A 101 9.08 4.83 -8.70
N PHE A 102 8.58 4.32 -7.58
CA PHE A 102 7.85 3.05 -7.56
C PHE A 102 6.53 3.14 -8.34
N ILE A 103 5.78 4.23 -8.15
CA ILE A 103 4.50 4.40 -8.86
C ILE A 103 4.73 4.61 -10.36
N ARG A 104 5.77 5.36 -10.74
CA ARG A 104 6.18 5.51 -12.15
C ARG A 104 6.52 4.17 -12.76
N HIS A 105 7.33 3.36 -12.07
CA HIS A 105 7.66 2.02 -12.53
C HIS A 105 6.40 1.15 -12.71
N ALA A 106 5.49 1.14 -11.73
CA ALA A 106 4.25 0.38 -11.83
C ALA A 106 3.37 0.83 -13.02
N TRP A 107 3.31 2.14 -13.29
CA TRP A 107 2.62 2.71 -14.44
C TRP A 107 3.28 2.31 -15.77
N GLU A 108 4.61 2.37 -15.87
CA GLU A 108 5.38 1.94 -17.05
C GLU A 108 5.19 0.44 -17.36
N GLN A 109 4.99 -0.37 -16.32
CA GLN A 109 4.64 -1.79 -16.45
C GLN A 109 3.16 -2.03 -16.78
N GLY A 110 2.35 -0.98 -16.89
CA GLY A 110 0.92 -1.05 -17.23
C GLY A 110 0.03 -1.59 -16.10
N TYR A 111 0.42 -1.42 -14.83
CA TYR A 111 -0.42 -1.85 -13.71
C TYR A 111 -1.75 -1.05 -13.71
N PRO A 112 -2.91 -1.72 -13.58
CA PRO A 112 -4.19 -1.12 -13.97
C PRO A 112 -4.76 -0.08 -13.00
N ARG A 113 -4.38 -0.13 -11.72
CA ARG A 113 -4.98 0.71 -10.67
C ARG A 113 -3.91 1.31 -9.77
N LEU A 114 -3.73 2.62 -9.85
CA LEU A 114 -2.71 3.35 -9.12
C LEU A 114 -3.34 4.45 -8.27
N GLY A 115 -2.75 4.67 -7.09
CA GLY A 115 -3.03 5.83 -6.27
C GLY A 115 -1.75 6.54 -5.87
N LEU A 116 -1.77 7.87 -5.89
CA LEU A 116 -0.64 8.70 -5.49
C LEU A 116 -0.84 9.25 -4.08
N VAL A 117 0.25 9.35 -3.33
CA VAL A 117 0.24 9.98 -2.00
C VAL A 117 1.01 11.28 -2.07
N LEU A 118 0.32 12.41 -1.87
CA LEU A 118 0.91 13.73 -1.98
C LEU A 118 1.83 14.02 -0.79
N LYS A 119 3.02 14.53 -1.08
CA LYS A 119 3.95 14.99 -0.05
C LYS A 119 3.58 16.39 0.41
N GLN A 120 3.03 17.20 -0.49
CA GLN A 120 2.48 18.54 -0.28
C GLN A 120 1.33 18.77 -1.28
N TRP A 121 0.43 19.70 -1.00
CA TRP A 121 -0.74 19.94 -1.85
C TRP A 121 -0.40 20.29 -3.30
N ASN A 122 0.62 21.12 -3.50
CA ASN A 122 1.02 21.59 -4.83
C ASN A 122 1.61 20.49 -5.72
N ASP A 123 1.88 19.29 -5.19
CA ASP A 123 2.30 18.14 -6.00
C ASP A 123 1.21 17.77 -7.04
N LEU A 124 -0.06 18.15 -6.81
CA LEU A 124 -1.17 18.03 -7.77
C LEU A 124 -0.86 18.62 -9.14
N GLU A 125 -0.01 19.65 -9.21
CA GLU A 125 0.32 20.36 -10.44
C GLU A 125 1.52 19.73 -11.18
N GLU A 126 2.15 18.69 -10.61
CA GLU A 126 3.27 18.02 -11.27
C GLU A 126 2.82 17.28 -12.52
N SER A 127 3.62 17.40 -13.60
CA SER A 127 3.31 16.76 -14.89
C SER A 127 3.14 15.25 -14.77
N PHE A 128 3.86 14.63 -13.83
CA PHE A 128 3.77 13.21 -13.54
C PHE A 128 2.36 12.76 -13.13
N ILE A 129 1.63 13.58 -12.37
CA ILE A 129 0.25 13.25 -11.96
C ILE A 129 -0.67 13.26 -13.17
N ALA A 130 -0.51 14.25 -14.05
CA ALA A 130 -1.25 14.33 -15.30
C ALA A 130 -0.89 13.20 -16.29
N GLU A 131 0.37 12.72 -16.28
CA GLU A 131 0.82 11.58 -17.09
C GLU A 131 0.22 10.26 -16.62
N ILE A 132 0.21 10.01 -15.30
CA ILE A 132 -0.29 8.75 -14.73
C ILE A 132 -1.82 8.69 -14.73
N GLN A 133 -2.50 9.83 -14.50
CA GLN A 133 -3.93 9.89 -14.25
C GLN A 133 -4.38 8.83 -13.21
N PRO A 134 -3.86 8.90 -11.96
CA PRO A 134 -4.14 7.88 -10.97
C PRO A 134 -5.63 7.84 -10.64
N GLU A 135 -6.13 6.66 -10.29
CA GLU A 135 -7.53 6.50 -9.88
C GLU A 135 -7.80 7.21 -8.54
N PHE A 136 -6.78 7.24 -7.67
CA PHE A 136 -6.86 7.83 -6.33
C PHE A 136 -5.73 8.82 -6.05
N ILE A 137 -6.03 9.85 -5.27
CA ILE A 137 -5.05 10.76 -4.70
C ILE A 137 -5.27 10.83 -3.19
N PHE A 138 -4.23 10.56 -2.42
CA PHE A 138 -4.22 10.60 -0.97
C PHE A 138 -3.49 11.86 -0.49
N CYS A 139 -4.09 12.62 0.41
CA CYS A 139 -3.46 13.78 1.00
C CYS A 139 -3.76 13.86 2.50
N ASP A 140 -2.73 14.16 3.27
CA ASP A 140 -2.86 14.46 4.71
C ASP A 140 -3.66 15.76 4.87
N THR A 141 -4.67 15.76 5.74
CA THR A 141 -5.52 16.93 5.98
C THR A 141 -4.73 18.18 6.37
N ALA A 142 -3.57 18.04 7.03
CA ALA A 142 -2.75 19.18 7.43
C ALA A 142 -2.03 19.86 6.26
N LYS A 143 -2.00 19.23 5.08
CA LYS A 143 -1.36 19.76 3.88
C LYS A 143 -2.34 20.47 2.95
N VAL A 144 -3.64 20.22 3.11
CA VAL A 144 -4.69 20.81 2.29
C VAL A 144 -4.86 22.28 2.68
N PRO A 145 -4.70 23.25 1.76
CA PRO A 145 -4.90 24.66 2.09
C PRO A 145 -6.37 24.97 2.38
N ASP A 146 -6.62 25.96 3.24
CA ASP A 146 -7.98 26.39 3.54
C ASP A 146 -8.69 26.95 2.30
N GLY A 147 -9.96 26.60 2.13
CA GLY A 147 -10.83 27.16 1.09
C GLY A 147 -10.59 26.61 -0.32
N VAL A 148 -9.77 25.57 -0.49
CA VAL A 148 -9.61 24.89 -1.78
C VAL A 148 -10.84 24.02 -2.11
N THR A 149 -11.17 23.95 -3.40
CA THR A 149 -12.24 23.08 -3.92
C THR A 149 -11.63 21.87 -4.62
N LEU A 150 -12.21 20.69 -4.45
CA LEU A 150 -11.73 19.45 -5.07
C LEU A 150 -12.30 19.21 -6.48
N ASP A 151 -13.26 20.03 -6.92
CA ASP A 151 -14.06 19.84 -8.15
C ASP A 151 -13.26 19.76 -9.46
N HIS A 152 -12.00 20.19 -9.45
CA HIS A 152 -11.10 20.19 -10.60
C HIS A 152 -10.22 18.93 -10.68
N ILE A 153 -10.28 18.05 -9.67
CA ILE A 153 -9.45 16.85 -9.58
C ILE A 153 -10.26 15.67 -10.13
N GLU A 154 -9.78 15.05 -11.20
CA GLU A 154 -10.45 13.89 -11.84
C GLU A 154 -10.36 12.62 -10.98
N SER A 155 -9.25 12.44 -10.27
CA SER A 155 -9.03 11.32 -9.36
C SER A 155 -9.97 11.38 -8.15
N THR A 156 -10.28 10.22 -7.58
CA THR A 156 -10.95 10.19 -6.27
C THR A 156 -9.97 10.65 -5.18
N VAL A 157 -10.29 11.78 -4.55
CA VAL A 157 -9.46 12.36 -3.47
C VAL A 157 -9.82 11.75 -2.12
N VAL A 158 -8.83 11.23 -1.42
CA VAL A 158 -8.92 10.70 -0.06
C VAL A 158 -8.11 11.59 0.88
N ILE A 159 -8.81 12.29 1.77
CA ILE A 159 -8.19 13.10 2.82
C ILE A 159 -8.16 12.31 4.12
N TYR A 160 -7.00 12.23 4.78
CA TYR A 160 -6.79 11.44 6.00
C TYR A 160 -6.14 12.25 7.12
#